data_AF-A0A7G2D8F0-F1
#
_entry.id   AF-A0A7G2D8F0-F1
#
_cell.length_a   1.000
_cell.length_b   1.000
_cell.length_c   1.000
_cell.angle_alpha   90.00
_cell.angle_beta   90.00
_cell.angle_gamma   90.00
#
_symmetry.space_group_name_H-M   'P 1'
#
loop_
_entity.id
_entity.type
_entity.pdbx_description
1 polymer ?
#
loop_
_entity_poly.entity_id
_entity_poly.type
_entity_poly.pdbx_seq_one_letter_code
_entity_poly.pdbx_strand_id
1 'polypeptide(L)'
;MAGLVIVLTVLAAMGESRQQSSAFVGLCVYSGDGFSILTNGTESVGVYASLDVGRVYRVTGVLYSSTSGLRMRPERVEPAEPTFPIDSLTGAYWPSRGYYLLTPAKIRLALPIDAAKGEMVSVEGLWHGGKFYPLNYRRLGLHEGPVDGMPWEVEGTVIYSGRQTLIWNGSEEIAVYPPYGVELEPGLRIRVLGIVRLYSRISLFVDSRDDILVLGLAERRPLQDAAIGDMAVGNCTVLGTGRSLKLDCADLRLYGFSARVGDVIHMEALRRRSSLLCLNCSVIMPREELPNGICSFSEGMFARISGNVSWVKVYRNGFGLANITAGDCWVLLKLRKSLGIRLDENDTVTAYGFFTTYRGMLAFEVASGDDVCSGNC
;
A
#
# COMPACT_ATOMS: atom_id res chain seq x y z
N MET A 1 -12.17 100.36 30.87
CA MET A 1 -11.02 100.04 30.00
C MET A 1 -10.13 99.04 30.73
N ALA A 2 -9.57 98.09 29.99
CA ALA A 2 -8.68 97.00 30.43
C ALA A 2 -9.35 95.88 31.24
N GLY A 3 -9.66 94.75 30.58
CA GLY A 3 -10.08 93.53 31.27
C GLY A 3 -10.83 92.51 30.44
N LEU A 4 -10.58 92.37 29.13
CA LEU A 4 -11.24 91.31 28.33
C LEU A 4 -10.56 90.99 26.98
N VAL A 5 -9.23 91.04 26.90
CA VAL A 5 -8.49 90.74 25.65
C VAL A 5 -7.39 89.67 25.81
N ILE A 6 -7.15 89.13 27.02
CA ILE A 6 -6.01 88.22 27.25
C ILE A 6 -6.40 86.73 27.23
N VAL A 7 -7.68 86.37 27.14
CA VAL A 7 -8.11 84.94 27.17
C VAL A 7 -8.44 84.36 25.78
N LEU A 8 -8.45 85.18 24.72
CA LEU A 8 -8.81 84.74 23.36
C LEU A 8 -7.64 84.55 22.40
N THR A 9 -6.40 84.83 22.81
CA THR A 9 -5.18 84.59 22.01
C THR A 9 -4.36 83.38 22.44
N VAL A 10 -4.71 82.70 23.54
CA VAL A 10 -4.02 81.48 24.00
C VAL A 10 -4.69 80.18 23.52
N LEU A 11 -5.91 80.25 22.97
CA LEU A 11 -6.61 79.09 22.37
C LEU A 11 -6.37 78.91 20.86
N ALA A 12 -5.64 79.82 20.21
CA ALA A 12 -5.27 79.71 18.79
C ALA A 12 -3.85 79.14 18.56
N ALA A 13 -3.22 78.59 19.60
CA ALA A 13 -1.92 77.94 19.55
C ALA A 13 -1.94 76.51 20.12
N MET A 14 -3.11 75.85 20.14
CA MET A 14 -3.14 74.39 20.16
C MET A 14 -2.79 73.92 18.75
N GLY A 15 -1.49 73.70 18.56
CA GLY A 15 -0.93 73.24 17.31
C GLY A 15 -1.77 72.13 16.71
N GLU A 16 -2.13 72.32 15.45
CA GLU A 16 -2.23 71.22 14.51
C GLU A 16 -0.89 70.47 14.58
N SER A 17 -0.80 69.50 15.48
CA SER A 17 0.15 68.41 15.31
C SER A 17 -0.32 67.70 14.05
N ARG A 18 0.17 68.16 12.90
CA ARG A 18 0.08 67.44 11.62
C ARG A 18 0.53 66.03 11.94
N GLN A 19 -0.43 65.12 12.03
CA GLN A 19 -0.17 63.72 12.33
C GLN A 19 0.70 63.23 11.19
N GLN A 20 1.99 63.04 11.47
CA GLN A 20 2.98 62.85 10.43
C GLN A 20 2.67 61.55 9.70
N SER A 21 2.34 61.65 8.42
CA SER A 21 2.10 60.48 7.57
C SER A 21 3.37 59.62 7.55
N SER A 22 3.21 58.33 7.84
CA SER A 22 4.30 57.35 7.89
C SER A 22 4.03 56.24 6.90
N ALA A 23 5.11 55.56 6.47
CA ALA A 23 5.03 54.44 5.56
C ALA A 23 5.38 53.14 6.28
N PHE A 24 4.59 52.09 6.04
CA PHE A 24 4.84 50.75 6.53
C PHE A 24 4.85 49.77 5.35
N VAL A 25 5.88 48.94 5.25
CA VAL A 25 5.97 47.85 4.27
C VAL A 25 5.81 46.55 5.02
N GLY A 26 4.82 45.74 4.63
CA GLY A 26 4.53 44.49 5.32
C GLY A 26 3.74 43.49 4.48
N LEU A 27 3.85 42.23 4.85
CA LEU A 27 3.08 41.12 4.31
C LEU A 27 1.68 41.08 4.93
N CYS A 28 0.65 41.00 4.11
CA CYS A 28 -0.71 40.80 4.57
C CYS A 28 -0.90 39.35 5.06
N VAL A 29 -1.16 39.21 6.36
CA VAL A 29 -1.33 37.90 7.02
C VAL A 29 -2.77 37.61 7.44
N TYR A 30 -3.61 38.65 7.42
CA TYR A 30 -5.04 38.55 7.67
C TYR A 30 -5.75 39.66 6.91
N SER A 31 -6.91 39.35 6.37
CA SER A 31 -7.81 40.29 5.71
C SER A 31 -9.25 39.89 5.99
N GLY A 32 -10.07 40.87 6.31
CA GLY A 32 -11.51 40.78 6.52
C GLY A 32 -12.19 42.05 6.02
N ASP A 33 -13.52 42.14 6.15
CA ASP A 33 -14.30 43.24 5.56
C ASP A 33 -13.84 44.62 6.06
N GLY A 34 -13.08 45.33 5.22
CA GLY A 34 -12.58 46.69 5.47
C GLY A 34 -11.34 46.77 6.38
N PHE A 35 -10.71 45.64 6.73
CA PHE A 35 -9.56 45.61 7.63
C PHE A 35 -8.58 44.48 7.31
N SER A 36 -7.28 44.78 7.37
CA SER A 36 -6.19 43.84 7.14
C SER A 36 -5.09 43.99 8.19
N ILE A 37 -4.29 42.95 8.41
CA ILE A 37 -3.09 43.01 9.26
C ILE A 37 -1.87 42.81 8.37
N LEU A 38 -0.96 43.78 8.41
CA LEU A 38 0.35 43.69 7.79
C LEU A 38 1.42 43.42 8.85
N THR A 39 2.42 42.61 8.54
CA THR A 39 3.59 42.40 9.40
C THR A 39 4.88 42.36 8.60
N ASN A 40 5.97 42.81 9.22
CA ASN A 40 7.34 42.76 8.69
C ASN A 40 8.23 41.77 9.47
N GLY A 41 7.63 40.94 10.33
CA GLY A 41 8.32 39.94 11.16
C GLY A 41 8.61 40.41 12.59
N THR A 42 8.80 41.71 12.81
CA THR A 42 9.03 42.29 14.14
C THR A 42 7.78 42.98 14.68
N GLU A 43 7.07 43.70 13.82
CA GLU A 43 5.90 44.49 14.15
C GLU A 43 4.69 44.05 13.31
N SER A 44 3.50 44.33 13.83
CA SER A 44 2.23 44.09 13.13
C SER A 44 1.38 45.35 13.19
N VAL A 45 0.83 45.76 12.04
CA VAL A 45 0.02 46.97 11.89
C VAL A 45 -1.33 46.59 11.29
N GLY A 46 -2.40 46.97 11.98
CA GLY A 46 -3.75 46.88 11.43
C GLY A 46 -4.06 48.01 10.46
N VAL A 47 -4.47 47.72 9.24
CA VAL A 47 -4.76 48.68 8.17
C VAL A 47 -6.25 48.62 7.83
N TYR A 48 -6.92 49.77 7.77
CA TYR A 48 -8.33 49.85 7.35
C TYR A 48 -8.47 49.82 5.83
N ALA A 49 -8.06 48.70 5.24
CA ALA A 49 -8.27 48.37 3.84
C ALA A 49 -8.41 46.86 3.70
N SER A 50 -9.15 46.41 2.70
CA SER A 50 -9.22 44.99 2.32
C SER A 50 -8.06 44.67 1.38
N LEU A 51 -7.09 43.89 1.84
CA LEU A 51 -5.88 43.51 1.11
C LEU A 51 -5.86 42.01 0.83
N ASP A 52 -5.11 41.59 -0.20
CA ASP A 52 -4.93 40.15 -0.46
C ASP A 52 -3.91 39.54 0.51
N VAL A 53 -4.31 38.50 1.23
CA VAL A 53 -3.41 37.72 2.10
C VAL A 53 -2.30 37.07 1.27
N GLY A 54 -1.06 37.12 1.76
CA GLY A 54 0.11 36.59 1.07
C GLY A 54 0.81 37.58 0.15
N ARG A 55 0.30 38.81 0.02
CA ARG A 55 0.96 39.87 -0.76
C ARG A 55 1.62 40.91 0.14
N VAL A 56 2.71 41.48 -0.35
CA VAL A 56 3.43 42.57 0.32
C VAL A 56 2.91 43.90 -0.19
N TYR A 57 2.63 44.80 0.74
CA TYR A 57 2.14 46.14 0.46
C TYR A 57 2.98 47.19 1.15
N ARG A 58 3.14 48.33 0.48
CA ARG A 58 3.56 49.60 1.09
C ARG A 58 2.31 50.43 1.34
N VAL A 59 2.07 50.72 2.62
CA VAL A 59 0.95 51.56 3.04
C VAL A 59 1.50 52.86 3.59
N THR A 60 1.03 53.99 3.07
CA THR A 60 1.34 55.32 3.59
C THR A 60 0.08 55.91 4.22
N GLY A 61 0.19 56.47 5.42
CA GLY A 61 -0.94 57.11 6.08
C GLY A 61 -0.69 57.44 7.54
N VAL A 62 -1.76 57.63 8.29
CA VAL A 62 -1.69 58.09 9.68
C VAL A 62 -1.67 56.89 10.64
N LEU A 63 -0.53 56.72 11.32
CA LEU A 63 -0.31 55.69 12.33
C LEU A 63 -0.84 56.13 13.71
N TYR A 64 -1.50 55.23 14.42
CA TYR A 64 -2.01 55.49 15.76
C TYR A 64 -2.11 54.21 16.59
N SER A 65 -1.91 54.33 17.90
CA SER A 65 -2.07 53.22 18.83
C SER A 65 -3.54 53.05 19.19
N SER A 66 -4.03 51.81 19.13
CA SER A 66 -5.38 51.43 19.58
C SER A 66 -5.30 50.40 20.72
N THR A 67 -6.43 50.13 21.36
CA THR A 67 -6.52 49.10 22.41
C THR A 67 -6.15 47.69 21.92
N SER A 68 -6.22 47.44 20.62
CA SER A 68 -5.83 46.16 20.00
C SER A 68 -4.44 46.20 19.34
N GLY A 69 -3.61 47.21 19.63
CA GLY A 69 -2.29 47.39 19.02
C GLY A 69 -2.23 48.51 17.98
N LEU A 70 -1.14 48.52 17.21
CA LEU A 70 -0.81 49.57 16.26
C LEU A 70 -1.71 49.51 15.02
N ARG A 71 -2.31 50.64 14.62
CA ARG A 71 -3.18 50.74 13.46
C ARG A 71 -2.80 51.89 12.54
N MET A 72 -3.17 51.80 11.28
CA MET A 72 -2.94 52.81 10.25
C MET A 72 -4.23 53.09 9.47
N ARG A 73 -4.60 54.38 9.36
CA ARG A 73 -5.60 54.83 8.38
C ARG A 73 -4.87 55.07 7.06
N PRO A 74 -5.10 54.24 6.02
CA PRO A 74 -4.35 54.34 4.78
C PRO A 74 -4.76 55.58 3.98
N GLU A 75 -3.76 56.34 3.51
CA GLU A 75 -3.92 57.38 2.48
C GLU A 75 -3.63 56.79 1.10
N ARG A 76 -2.62 55.91 1.02
CA ARG A 76 -2.21 55.20 -0.18
C ARG A 76 -1.78 53.78 0.16
N VAL A 77 -2.23 52.82 -0.64
CA VAL A 77 -1.85 51.40 -0.57
C VAL A 77 -1.34 51.00 -1.95
N GLU A 78 -0.15 50.43 -2.01
CA GLU A 78 0.43 49.93 -3.25
C GLU A 78 1.14 48.59 -3.02
N PRO A 79 1.11 47.65 -3.99
CA PRO A 79 1.96 46.47 -3.95
C PRO A 79 3.43 46.86 -3.87
N ALA A 80 4.22 46.12 -3.11
CA ALA A 80 5.64 46.41 -2.92
C ALA A 80 6.46 45.12 -2.80
N GLU A 81 7.77 45.23 -3.00
CA GLU A 81 8.72 44.17 -2.67
C GLU A 81 9.04 44.21 -1.16
N PRO A 82 9.34 43.05 -0.54
CA PRO A 82 9.71 42.98 0.87
C PRO A 82 11.04 43.70 1.14
N THR A 83 10.98 44.73 1.99
CA THR A 83 12.17 45.46 2.49
C THR A 83 12.60 45.01 3.88
N PHE A 84 12.03 43.90 4.37
CA PHE A 84 12.25 43.33 5.69
C PHE A 84 12.90 41.94 5.57
N PRO A 85 13.53 41.41 6.63
CA PRO A 85 14.15 40.08 6.60
C PRO A 85 13.12 39.00 6.25
N ILE A 86 13.51 38.09 5.36
CA ILE A 86 12.71 36.94 4.92
C ILE A 86 13.48 35.68 5.31
N ASP A 87 12.76 34.69 5.82
CA ASP A 87 13.32 33.39 6.15
C ASP A 87 13.18 32.43 4.96
N SER A 88 14.11 31.47 4.84
CA SER A 88 14.06 30.41 3.84
C SER A 88 14.01 29.04 4.51
N LEU A 89 13.12 28.17 4.02
CA LEU A 89 12.91 26.82 4.52
C LEU A 89 12.93 25.83 3.36
N THR A 90 13.64 24.71 3.52
CA THR A 90 13.63 23.64 2.52
C THR A 90 12.99 22.37 3.09
N GLY A 91 12.02 21.81 2.37
CA GLY A 91 11.35 20.57 2.77
C GLY A 91 10.38 20.05 1.72
N ALA A 92 9.69 18.96 2.05
CA ALA A 92 8.71 18.36 1.15
C ALA A 92 7.32 18.98 1.33
N TYR A 93 6.70 19.43 0.25
CA TYR A 93 5.35 19.98 0.29
C TYR A 93 4.33 18.86 0.54
N TRP A 94 3.52 19.00 1.57
CA TRP A 94 2.60 17.96 2.01
C TRP A 94 1.20 18.51 2.33
N PRO A 95 0.36 18.72 1.30
CA PRO A 95 -1.05 19.04 1.49
C PRO A 95 -1.80 17.84 2.08
N SER A 96 -2.42 18.04 3.24
CA SER A 96 -3.37 17.10 3.85
C SER A 96 -4.63 17.83 4.34
N ARG A 97 -4.92 17.83 5.65
CA ARG A 97 -5.94 18.70 6.27
C ARG A 97 -5.57 20.19 6.27
N GLY A 98 -4.40 20.51 5.75
CA GLY A 98 -3.83 21.85 5.59
C GLY A 98 -2.55 21.75 4.76
N TYR A 99 -1.88 22.89 4.57
CA TYR A 99 -0.65 22.96 3.80
C TYR A 99 0.55 22.86 4.73
N TYR A 100 1.45 21.92 4.46
CA TYR A 100 2.61 21.69 5.30
C TYR A 100 3.89 21.57 4.48
N LEU A 101 5.00 21.86 5.14
CA LEU A 101 6.36 21.58 4.69
C LEU A 101 7.00 20.60 5.67
N LEU A 102 7.47 19.47 5.17
CA LEU A 102 8.16 18.44 5.97
C LEU A 102 9.66 18.70 5.95
N THR A 103 10.21 19.14 7.09
CA THR A 103 11.61 19.53 7.27
C THR A 103 12.23 18.79 8.46
N PRO A 104 12.12 17.45 8.50
CA PRO A 104 11.93 16.63 9.72
C PRO A 104 10.87 17.04 10.78
N ALA A 105 10.63 18.34 10.99
CA ALA A 105 9.45 18.85 11.69
C ALA A 105 8.33 19.17 10.69
N LYS A 106 7.06 19.17 11.16
CA LYS A 106 5.91 19.52 10.33
C LYS A 106 5.61 21.02 10.45
N ILE A 107 6.04 21.80 9.46
CA ILE A 107 5.81 23.25 9.41
C ILE A 107 4.49 23.54 8.70
N ARG A 108 3.61 24.33 9.31
CA ARG A 108 2.32 24.71 8.69
C ARG A 108 2.48 25.96 7.84
N LEU A 109 2.12 25.85 6.57
CA LEU A 109 2.01 27.00 5.67
C LEU A 109 0.66 27.69 5.87
N ALA A 110 0.65 29.00 5.79
CA ALA A 110 -0.57 29.79 5.86
C ALA A 110 -1.39 29.71 4.56
N LEU A 111 -0.70 29.58 3.43
CA LEU A 111 -1.26 29.52 2.08
C LEU A 111 -0.69 28.32 1.32
N PRO A 112 -1.43 27.77 0.34
CA PRO A 112 -0.90 26.76 -0.56
C PRO A 112 0.18 27.35 -1.46
N ILE A 113 1.06 26.47 -1.95
CA ILE A 113 1.99 26.76 -3.04
C ILE A 113 1.68 25.83 -4.21
N ASP A 114 2.00 26.24 -5.44
CA ASP A 114 1.83 25.40 -6.63
C ASP A 114 3.06 24.47 -6.80
N ALA A 115 3.01 23.39 -6.04
CA ALA A 115 3.95 22.26 -6.05
C ALA A 115 3.17 20.95 -5.86
N ALA A 116 3.71 19.84 -6.38
CA ALA A 116 3.07 18.54 -6.19
C ALA A 116 3.24 18.04 -4.75
N LYS A 117 2.28 17.23 -4.26
CA LYS A 117 2.42 16.57 -2.96
C LYS A 117 3.65 15.65 -2.98
N GLY A 118 4.46 15.72 -1.94
CA GLY A 118 5.73 15.01 -1.81
C GLY A 118 6.93 15.72 -2.44
N GLU A 119 6.73 16.76 -3.23
CA GLU A 119 7.81 17.47 -3.92
C GLU A 119 8.66 18.31 -2.97
N MET A 120 9.97 18.24 -3.11
CA MET A 120 10.90 19.09 -2.40
C MET A 120 10.83 20.52 -2.94
N VAL A 121 10.74 21.47 -2.02
CA VAL A 121 10.67 22.90 -2.32
C VAL A 121 11.54 23.67 -1.35
N SER A 122 12.15 24.75 -1.83
CA SER A 122 12.68 25.83 -0.99
C SER A 122 11.69 26.98 -1.01
N VAL A 123 11.20 27.39 0.16
CA VAL A 123 10.16 28.41 0.33
C VAL A 123 10.74 29.57 1.10
N GLU A 124 10.59 30.77 0.57
CA GLU A 124 10.92 32.03 1.21
C GLU A 124 9.64 32.67 1.75
N GLY A 125 9.68 33.19 2.97
CA GLY A 125 8.48 33.71 3.62
C GLY A 125 8.71 34.29 5.00
N LEU A 126 7.61 34.52 5.70
CA LEU A 126 7.61 35.17 7.01
C LEU A 126 6.76 34.39 8.02
N TRP A 127 7.24 34.31 9.26
CA TRP A 127 6.48 33.71 10.36
C TRP A 127 5.47 34.69 10.95
N HIS A 128 4.23 34.24 11.12
CA HIS A 128 3.23 34.97 11.90
C HIS A 128 2.22 34.00 12.53
N GLY A 129 1.97 34.15 13.84
CA GLY A 129 0.98 33.32 14.56
C GLY A 129 1.23 31.81 14.47
N GLY A 130 2.49 31.37 14.46
CA GLY A 130 2.87 29.96 14.35
C GLY A 130 2.69 29.32 12.97
N LYS A 131 2.44 30.12 11.93
CA LYS A 131 2.39 29.68 10.52
C LYS A 131 3.45 30.41 9.71
N PHE A 132 3.90 29.74 8.66
CA PHE A 132 4.81 30.32 7.67
C PHE A 132 4.02 30.83 6.46
N TYR A 133 4.14 32.11 6.14
CA TYR A 133 3.48 32.72 4.99
C TYR A 133 4.44 32.71 3.80
N PRO A 134 4.19 31.87 2.78
CA PRO A 134 5.06 31.81 1.61
C PRO A 134 4.93 33.08 0.78
N LEU A 135 6.07 33.61 0.33
CA LEU A 135 6.19 34.73 -0.60
C LEU A 135 6.65 34.23 -1.97
N ASN A 136 7.77 33.50 -1.97
CA ASN A 136 8.36 32.88 -3.15
C ASN A 136 8.71 31.43 -2.83
N TYR A 137 8.79 30.59 -3.87
CA TYR A 137 9.28 29.24 -3.71
C TYR A 137 9.95 28.73 -4.98
N ARG A 138 10.86 27.77 -4.80
CA ARG A 138 11.57 27.07 -5.86
C ARG A 138 11.34 25.58 -5.71
N ARG A 139 10.91 24.94 -6.80
CA ARG A 139 10.74 23.49 -6.90
C ARG A 139 12.10 22.80 -7.08
N LEU A 140 12.32 21.75 -6.31
CA LEU A 140 13.57 20.97 -6.28
C LEU A 140 13.35 19.52 -6.78
N GLY A 141 12.11 19.12 -7.05
CA GLY A 141 11.76 17.77 -7.53
C GLY A 141 11.45 16.76 -6.42
N LEU A 142 11.29 15.50 -6.78
CA LEU A 142 10.99 14.41 -5.82
C LEU A 142 12.29 13.76 -5.33
N HIS A 143 12.25 13.18 -4.13
CA HIS A 143 13.33 12.31 -3.66
C HIS A 143 13.37 11.01 -4.48
N GLU A 144 14.56 10.61 -4.93
CA GLU A 144 14.76 9.38 -5.72
C GLU A 144 14.60 8.10 -4.90
N GLY A 145 14.67 8.18 -3.57
CA GLY A 145 14.66 7.03 -2.68
C GLY A 145 14.12 7.31 -1.29
N PRO A 146 14.01 6.26 -0.46
CA PRO A 146 13.43 6.36 0.86
C PRO A 146 14.36 7.09 1.84
N VAL A 147 13.86 8.17 2.44
CA VAL A 147 14.55 8.92 3.52
C VAL A 147 13.61 9.03 4.71
N ASP A 148 14.09 8.68 5.92
CA ASP A 148 13.24 8.66 7.11
C ASP A 148 12.55 10.01 7.36
N GLY A 149 11.24 9.98 7.56
CA GLY A 149 10.40 11.16 7.77
C GLY A 149 10.07 11.97 6.51
N MET A 150 10.60 11.58 5.35
CA MET A 150 10.34 12.25 4.07
C MET A 150 9.35 11.46 3.20
N PRO A 151 8.64 12.15 2.29
CA PRO A 151 7.82 11.49 1.28
C PRO A 151 8.64 10.68 0.30
N TRP A 152 8.09 9.54 -0.10
CA TRP A 152 8.60 8.73 -1.19
C TRP A 152 7.44 8.10 -1.96
N GLU A 153 7.54 8.14 -3.28
CA GLU A 153 6.62 7.46 -4.18
C GLU A 153 7.24 6.13 -4.61
N VAL A 154 6.49 5.04 -4.45
CA VAL A 154 6.94 3.72 -4.86
C VAL A 154 5.83 2.97 -5.58
N GLU A 155 6.24 2.20 -6.58
CA GLU A 155 5.36 1.29 -7.30
C GLU A 155 5.66 -0.16 -6.88
N GLY A 156 4.63 -0.98 -6.76
CA GLY A 156 4.80 -2.39 -6.45
C GLY A 156 3.51 -3.20 -6.49
N THR A 157 3.66 -4.52 -6.40
CA THR A 157 2.53 -5.44 -6.30
C THR A 157 2.22 -5.74 -4.84
N VAL A 158 0.95 -5.67 -4.44
CA VAL A 158 0.49 -6.10 -3.12
C VAL A 158 0.67 -7.61 -3.00
N ILE A 159 1.60 -8.05 -2.15
CA ILE A 159 1.89 -9.47 -1.90
C ILE A 159 1.16 -10.03 -0.68
N TYR A 160 0.79 -9.16 0.26
CA TYR A 160 0.08 -9.54 1.47
C TYR A 160 -0.89 -8.43 1.90
N SER A 161 -2.06 -8.84 2.40
CA SER A 161 -3.09 -7.96 2.94
C SER A 161 -3.58 -8.50 4.28
N GLY A 162 -3.96 -7.62 5.20
CA GLY A 162 -4.32 -7.95 6.59
C GLY A 162 -3.94 -6.83 7.55
N ARG A 163 -3.31 -7.18 8.69
CA ARG A 163 -2.88 -6.19 9.70
C ARG A 163 -1.89 -5.15 9.18
N GLN A 164 -1.12 -5.52 8.17
CA GLN A 164 -0.23 -4.64 7.42
C GLN A 164 -0.36 -5.04 5.95
N THR A 165 -0.34 -4.05 5.05
CA THR A 165 -0.23 -4.33 3.62
C THR A 165 1.25 -4.43 3.29
N LEU A 166 1.69 -5.47 2.58
CA LEU A 166 3.06 -5.57 2.07
C LEU A 166 3.02 -5.49 0.55
N ILE A 167 3.85 -4.63 -0.01
CA ILE A 167 4.09 -4.56 -1.45
C ILE A 167 5.50 -5.06 -1.79
N TRP A 168 5.66 -5.63 -2.97
CA TRP A 168 6.95 -5.95 -3.58
C TRP A 168 7.24 -4.93 -4.68
N ASN A 169 8.33 -4.17 -4.55
CA ASN A 169 8.71 -3.14 -5.53
C ASN A 169 9.67 -3.66 -6.63
N GLY A 170 9.95 -4.96 -6.65
CA GLY A 170 10.95 -5.57 -7.55
C GLY A 170 12.26 -5.94 -6.85
N SER A 171 12.59 -5.31 -5.72
CA SER A 171 13.83 -5.58 -4.97
C SER A 171 13.59 -6.00 -3.52
N GLU A 172 12.63 -5.40 -2.84
CA GLU A 172 12.35 -5.64 -1.43
C GLU A 172 10.86 -5.53 -1.07
N GLU A 173 10.52 -6.00 0.13
CA GLU A 173 9.18 -5.88 0.69
C GLU A 173 9.04 -4.56 1.44
N ILE A 174 8.02 -3.77 1.10
CA ILE A 174 7.71 -2.50 1.74
C ILE A 174 6.39 -2.63 2.48
N ALA A 175 6.38 -2.24 3.76
CA ALA A 175 5.16 -2.19 4.55
C ALA A 175 4.40 -0.91 4.23
N VAL A 176 3.16 -1.03 3.77
CA VAL A 176 2.27 0.09 3.48
C VAL A 176 1.17 0.12 4.53
N TYR A 177 1.01 1.28 5.16
CA TYR A 177 -0.07 1.59 6.09
C TYR A 177 -1.06 2.52 5.38
N PRO A 178 -2.08 1.96 4.71
CA PRO A 178 -3.10 2.77 4.05
C PRO A 178 -3.95 3.52 5.09
N PRO A 179 -4.64 4.59 4.70
CA PRO A 179 -5.57 5.30 5.59
C PRO A 179 -6.74 4.39 6.00
N TYR A 180 -7.39 4.75 7.11
CA TYR A 180 -8.50 3.96 7.66
C TYR A 180 -9.60 3.69 6.62
N GLY A 181 -10.03 2.43 6.53
CA GLY A 181 -11.08 1.98 5.61
C GLY A 181 -10.62 1.71 4.18
N VAL A 182 -9.32 1.85 3.87
CA VAL A 182 -8.75 1.46 2.57
C VAL A 182 -8.12 0.08 2.70
N GLU A 183 -8.68 -0.89 1.96
CA GLU A 183 -8.14 -2.25 1.84
C GLU A 183 -7.52 -2.44 0.45
N LEU A 184 -6.35 -3.07 0.43
CA LEU A 184 -5.60 -3.37 -0.79
C LEU A 184 -5.50 -4.87 -0.93
N GLU A 185 -6.07 -5.42 -2.01
CA GLU A 185 -6.11 -6.86 -2.24
C GLU A 185 -4.77 -7.38 -2.79
N PRO A 186 -4.34 -8.60 -2.42
CA PRO A 186 -3.18 -9.23 -3.02
C PRO A 186 -3.32 -9.37 -4.54
N GLY A 187 -2.24 -9.12 -5.28
CA GLY A 187 -2.22 -9.17 -6.74
C GLY A 187 -2.54 -7.86 -7.43
N LEU A 188 -2.92 -6.80 -6.70
CA LEU A 188 -3.02 -5.45 -7.26
C LEU A 188 -1.62 -4.84 -7.44
N ARG A 189 -1.38 -4.22 -8.60
CA ARG A 189 -0.24 -3.33 -8.84
C ARG A 189 -0.65 -1.91 -8.48
N ILE A 190 0.10 -1.27 -7.61
CA ILE A 190 -0.22 0.04 -7.07
C ILE A 190 1.00 0.96 -7.10
N ARG A 191 0.73 2.26 -7.14
CA ARG A 191 1.70 3.32 -6.87
C ARG A 191 1.24 4.07 -5.62
N VAL A 192 2.13 4.23 -4.66
CA VAL A 192 1.82 4.78 -3.34
C VAL A 192 2.78 5.88 -3.01
N LEU A 193 2.25 7.05 -2.65
CA LEU A 193 2.99 8.13 -2.04
C LEU A 193 2.76 8.12 -0.52
N GLY A 194 3.82 8.05 0.26
CA GLY A 194 3.71 8.01 1.72
C GLY A 194 4.93 8.61 2.41
N ILE A 195 4.78 8.88 3.70
CA ILE A 195 5.89 9.29 4.56
C ILE A 195 6.64 8.05 4.98
N VAL A 196 7.94 8.02 4.68
CA VAL A 196 8.82 6.89 4.98
C VAL A 196 9.12 6.85 6.48
N ARG A 197 9.11 5.63 7.03
CA ARG A 197 9.74 5.30 8.31
C ARG A 197 10.70 4.14 8.12
N LEU A 198 11.94 4.34 8.54
CA LEU A 198 12.99 3.33 8.46
C LEU A 198 13.15 2.64 9.81
N TYR A 199 12.68 1.39 9.91
CA TYR A 199 12.88 0.52 11.07
C TYR A 199 13.72 -0.70 10.66
N SER A 200 13.26 -1.92 10.99
CA SER A 200 13.79 -3.18 10.44
C SER A 200 13.38 -3.44 8.99
N ARG A 201 12.46 -2.63 8.46
CA ARG A 201 11.98 -2.61 7.08
C ARG A 201 11.56 -1.18 6.72
N ILE A 202 11.43 -0.92 5.43
CA ILE A 202 10.84 0.33 4.94
C ILE A 202 9.33 0.27 5.18
N SER A 203 8.81 1.29 5.86
CA SER A 203 7.39 1.48 6.10
C SER A 203 6.92 2.80 5.46
N LEU A 204 5.79 2.77 4.78
CA LEU A 204 5.13 3.93 4.18
C LEU A 204 3.81 4.21 4.88
N PHE A 205 3.71 5.40 5.48
CA PHE A 205 2.49 5.90 6.08
C PHE A 205 1.76 6.78 5.08
N VAL A 206 0.61 6.31 4.64
CA VAL A 206 -0.21 6.98 3.64
C VAL A 206 -1.24 7.85 4.33
N ASP A 207 -1.33 9.10 3.89
CA ASP A 207 -2.15 10.12 4.55
C ASP A 207 -3.59 10.13 4.00
N SER A 208 -3.78 9.91 2.71
CA SER A 208 -5.09 9.93 2.04
C SER A 208 -5.24 8.82 1.00
N ARG A 209 -6.49 8.52 0.61
CA ARG A 209 -6.77 7.52 -0.43
C ARG A 209 -6.21 7.95 -1.79
N ASP A 210 -6.19 9.26 -2.05
CA ASP A 210 -5.71 9.84 -3.30
C ASP A 210 -4.19 9.64 -3.51
N ASP A 211 -3.46 9.34 -2.43
CA ASP A 211 -2.04 8.99 -2.48
C ASP A 211 -1.80 7.53 -2.91
N ILE A 212 -2.85 6.76 -3.18
CA ILE A 212 -2.80 5.37 -3.65
C ILE A 212 -3.45 5.29 -5.01
N LEU A 213 -2.64 5.05 -6.04
CA LEU A 213 -3.09 4.82 -7.40
C LEU A 213 -3.06 3.33 -7.72
N VAL A 214 -4.21 2.75 -8.05
CA VAL A 214 -4.28 1.37 -8.55
C VAL A 214 -3.98 1.37 -10.04
N LEU A 215 -2.89 0.71 -10.43
CA LEU A 215 -2.43 0.63 -11.82
C LEU A 215 -3.02 -0.57 -12.57
N GLY A 216 -3.61 -1.52 -11.84
CA GLY A 216 -4.24 -2.73 -12.38
C GLY A 216 -3.84 -3.97 -11.61
N LEU A 217 -3.88 -5.12 -12.29
CA LEU A 217 -3.41 -6.40 -11.75
C LEU A 217 -1.91 -6.60 -12.01
N ALA A 218 -1.30 -7.46 -11.20
CA ALA A 218 0.04 -7.97 -11.43
C ALA A 218 0.18 -8.61 -12.82
N GLU A 219 1.40 -8.56 -13.37
CA GLU A 219 1.69 -9.14 -14.68
C GLU A 219 1.48 -10.66 -14.65
N ARG A 220 0.75 -11.18 -15.64
CA ARG A 220 0.50 -12.63 -15.77
C ARG A 220 1.69 -13.26 -16.48
N ARG A 221 2.29 -14.27 -15.86
CA ARG A 221 3.42 -15.02 -16.42
C ARG A 221 3.22 -16.53 -16.25
N PRO A 222 3.79 -17.35 -17.14
CA PRO A 222 3.88 -18.78 -16.91
C PRO A 222 4.57 -19.07 -15.57
N LEU A 223 4.14 -20.10 -14.87
CA LEU A 223 4.63 -20.45 -13.53
C LEU A 223 6.17 -20.56 -13.43
N GLN A 224 6.83 -21.07 -14.47
CA GLN A 224 8.28 -21.24 -14.49
C GLN A 224 9.05 -19.92 -14.58
N ASP A 225 8.43 -18.88 -15.16
CA ASP A 225 9.04 -17.58 -15.42
C ASP A 225 8.58 -16.49 -14.43
N ALA A 226 7.62 -16.83 -13.56
CA ALA A 226 7.01 -15.88 -12.64
C ALA A 226 7.97 -15.53 -11.48
N ALA A 227 8.28 -14.24 -11.34
CA ALA A 227 9.05 -13.69 -10.24
C ALA A 227 8.13 -13.28 -9.07
N ILE A 228 8.73 -12.86 -7.95
CA ILE A 228 7.96 -12.35 -6.81
C ILE A 228 7.15 -11.13 -7.26
N GLY A 229 5.87 -11.11 -6.90
CA GLY A 229 4.96 -10.04 -7.30
C GLY A 229 4.25 -10.25 -8.64
N ASP A 230 4.58 -11.31 -9.39
CA ASP A 230 3.86 -11.69 -10.61
C ASP A 230 2.68 -12.62 -10.29
N MET A 231 1.72 -12.66 -11.22
CA MET A 231 0.64 -13.64 -11.22
C MET A 231 1.09 -14.85 -12.05
N ALA A 232 1.49 -15.92 -11.35
CA ALA A 232 1.87 -17.18 -11.94
C ALA A 232 0.64 -17.94 -12.44
N VAL A 233 0.64 -18.31 -13.71
CA VAL A 233 -0.45 -19.04 -14.37
C VAL A 233 0.03 -20.41 -14.83
N GLY A 234 -0.76 -21.44 -14.58
CA GLY A 234 -0.44 -22.80 -15.02
C GLY A 234 -1.51 -23.83 -14.66
N ASN A 235 -1.38 -25.01 -15.25
CA ASN A 235 -2.19 -26.18 -14.91
C ASN A 235 -1.32 -27.17 -14.17
N CYS A 236 -1.81 -27.69 -13.04
CA CYS A 236 -1.01 -28.51 -12.14
C CYS A 236 -1.84 -29.62 -11.52
N THR A 237 -1.20 -30.75 -11.25
CA THR A 237 -1.81 -31.86 -10.50
C THR A 237 -1.54 -31.68 -9.01
N VAL A 238 -2.57 -31.87 -8.18
CA VAL A 238 -2.43 -31.82 -6.73
C VAL A 238 -1.79 -33.11 -6.21
N LEU A 239 -0.58 -33.00 -5.65
CA LEU A 239 0.16 -34.13 -5.08
C LEU A 239 -0.04 -34.29 -3.57
N GLY A 240 -0.61 -33.29 -2.90
CA GLY A 240 -0.81 -33.35 -1.46
C GLY A 240 -1.67 -32.21 -0.95
N THR A 241 -2.43 -32.50 0.10
CA THR A 241 -3.43 -31.58 0.67
C THR A 241 -3.13 -31.29 2.15
N GLY A 242 -3.76 -30.25 2.70
CA GLY A 242 -3.56 -29.77 4.06
C GLY A 242 -4.02 -28.31 4.18
N ARG A 243 -3.28 -27.49 4.95
CA ARG A 243 -3.49 -26.03 4.96
C ARG A 243 -3.06 -25.35 3.64
N SER A 244 -2.28 -26.06 2.83
CA SER A 244 -1.82 -25.66 1.52
C SER A 244 -1.65 -26.88 0.63
N LEU A 245 -1.72 -26.69 -0.68
CA LEU A 245 -1.60 -27.74 -1.68
C LEU A 245 -0.13 -27.88 -2.11
N LYS A 246 0.32 -29.13 -2.27
CA LYS A 246 1.56 -29.47 -2.99
C LYS A 246 1.20 -29.75 -4.44
N LEU A 247 1.93 -29.15 -5.37
CA LEU A 247 1.71 -29.30 -6.81
C LEU A 247 2.88 -30.05 -7.44
N ASP A 248 2.65 -30.62 -8.62
CA ASP A 248 3.68 -31.25 -9.46
C ASP A 248 4.52 -30.23 -10.24
N CYS A 249 3.89 -29.12 -10.62
CA CYS A 249 4.44 -28.08 -11.47
C CYS A 249 5.31 -27.05 -10.71
N ALA A 250 5.29 -27.05 -9.37
CA ALA A 250 6.00 -26.08 -8.55
C ALA A 250 6.48 -26.68 -7.23
N ASP A 251 7.68 -26.26 -6.82
CA ASP A 251 8.26 -26.60 -5.52
C ASP A 251 7.56 -25.88 -4.34
N LEU A 252 6.83 -24.81 -4.65
CA LEU A 252 6.14 -23.97 -3.68
C LEU A 252 4.76 -24.51 -3.34
N ARG A 253 4.33 -24.24 -2.11
CA ARG A 253 2.97 -24.58 -1.67
C ARG A 253 1.97 -23.52 -2.10
N LEU A 254 0.81 -23.96 -2.58
CA LEU A 254 -0.33 -23.11 -2.95
C LEU A 254 -1.29 -22.94 -1.76
N TYR A 255 -1.56 -21.69 -1.39
CA TYR A 255 -2.49 -21.31 -0.30
C TYR A 255 -3.76 -20.67 -0.86
N GLY A 256 -4.84 -20.66 -0.08
CA GLY A 256 -6.09 -19.98 -0.45
C GLY A 256 -6.97 -20.77 -1.42
N PHE A 257 -6.66 -22.05 -1.66
CA PHE A 257 -7.46 -22.93 -2.49
C PHE A 257 -7.48 -24.35 -1.91
N SER A 258 -8.59 -25.07 -2.13
CA SER A 258 -8.80 -26.44 -1.66
C SER A 258 -9.19 -27.34 -2.82
N ALA A 259 -8.50 -28.47 -2.93
CA ALA A 259 -8.72 -29.51 -3.93
C ALA A 259 -8.27 -30.86 -3.36
N ARG A 260 -8.62 -31.97 -4.00
CA ARG A 260 -8.23 -33.33 -3.59
C ARG A 260 -6.94 -33.76 -4.29
N VAL A 261 -6.23 -34.71 -3.68
CA VAL A 261 -5.05 -35.31 -4.33
C VAL A 261 -5.48 -35.97 -5.64
N GLY A 262 -4.79 -35.63 -6.71
CA GLY A 262 -5.08 -36.08 -8.07
C GLY A 262 -5.89 -35.14 -8.94
N ASP A 263 -6.55 -34.14 -8.35
CA ASP A 263 -7.26 -33.14 -9.14
C ASP A 263 -6.25 -32.35 -9.98
N VAL A 264 -6.57 -32.10 -11.25
CA VAL A 264 -5.85 -31.16 -12.09
C VAL A 264 -6.53 -29.81 -11.96
N ILE A 265 -5.77 -28.81 -11.53
CA ILE A 265 -6.24 -27.46 -11.28
C ILE A 265 -5.66 -26.50 -12.32
N HIS A 266 -6.46 -25.54 -12.75
CA HIS A 266 -5.97 -24.30 -13.31
C HIS A 266 -5.73 -23.33 -12.16
N MET A 267 -4.56 -22.72 -12.11
CA MET A 267 -4.23 -21.74 -11.09
C MET A 267 -3.77 -20.42 -11.70
N GLU A 268 -4.30 -19.34 -11.16
CA GLU A 268 -3.77 -18.00 -11.24
C GLU A 268 -3.42 -17.58 -9.82
N ALA A 269 -2.12 -17.62 -9.51
CA ALA A 269 -1.63 -17.47 -8.15
C ALA A 269 -0.55 -16.40 -8.07
N LEU A 270 -0.63 -15.56 -7.05
CA LEU A 270 0.40 -14.57 -6.76
C LEU A 270 1.66 -15.25 -6.25
N ARG A 271 2.77 -15.02 -6.94
CA ARG A 271 4.09 -15.51 -6.54
C ARG A 271 4.63 -14.67 -5.39
N ARG A 272 4.70 -15.27 -4.20
CA ARG A 272 5.36 -14.72 -3.00
C ARG A 272 6.72 -15.36 -2.84
N ARG A 273 7.59 -14.80 -2.00
CA ARG A 273 8.95 -15.32 -1.77
C ARG A 273 9.02 -16.83 -1.52
N SER A 274 8.17 -17.34 -0.62
CA SER A 274 8.17 -18.74 -0.16
C SER A 274 6.87 -19.51 -0.42
N SER A 275 5.93 -18.95 -1.18
CA SER A 275 4.62 -19.58 -1.43
C SER A 275 3.94 -19.03 -2.68
N LEU A 276 2.87 -19.71 -3.09
CA LEU A 276 1.90 -19.22 -4.04
C LEU A 276 0.60 -18.91 -3.28
N LEU A 277 -0.02 -17.77 -3.53
CA LEU A 277 -1.36 -17.45 -3.04
C LEU A 277 -2.33 -17.53 -4.22
N CYS A 278 -3.30 -18.43 -4.15
CA CYS A 278 -4.37 -18.48 -5.13
C CYS A 278 -5.14 -17.15 -5.13
N LEU A 279 -5.25 -16.54 -6.31
CA LEU A 279 -6.15 -15.41 -6.55
C LEU A 279 -7.41 -15.90 -7.27
N ASN A 280 -7.22 -16.75 -8.28
CA ASN A 280 -8.29 -17.37 -9.04
C ASN A 280 -7.85 -18.78 -9.46
N CYS A 281 -8.37 -19.81 -8.81
CA CYS A 281 -8.04 -21.20 -9.12
C CYS A 281 -9.31 -22.03 -9.22
N SER A 282 -9.27 -23.04 -10.07
CA SER A 282 -10.40 -23.93 -10.31
C SER A 282 -9.91 -25.34 -10.62
N VAL A 283 -10.68 -26.35 -10.21
CA VAL A 283 -10.47 -27.73 -10.68
C VAL A 283 -10.95 -27.81 -12.13
N ILE A 284 -10.07 -28.19 -13.05
CA ILE A 284 -10.39 -28.35 -14.48
C ILE A 284 -10.62 -29.80 -14.87
N MET A 285 -10.03 -30.73 -14.12
CA MET A 285 -10.28 -32.16 -14.27
C MET A 285 -10.24 -32.80 -12.88
N PRO A 286 -11.36 -33.31 -12.37
CA PRO A 286 -11.38 -34.02 -11.10
C PRO A 286 -10.66 -35.36 -11.24
N ARG A 287 -10.08 -35.86 -10.14
CA ARG A 287 -9.33 -37.12 -10.13
C ARG A 287 -10.13 -38.33 -10.66
N GLU A 288 -11.45 -38.32 -10.55
CA GLU A 288 -12.34 -39.40 -11.02
C GLU A 288 -12.35 -39.53 -12.55
N GLU A 289 -12.10 -38.43 -13.28
CA GLU A 289 -12.05 -38.40 -14.74
C GLU A 289 -10.69 -38.80 -15.32
N LEU A 290 -9.69 -39.04 -14.46
CA LEU A 290 -8.38 -39.51 -14.91
C LEU A 290 -8.51 -40.87 -15.61
N PRO A 291 -7.71 -41.13 -16.67
CA PRO A 291 -7.68 -42.43 -17.31
C PRO A 291 -7.12 -43.50 -16.37
N ASN A 292 -7.46 -44.77 -16.63
CA ASN A 292 -6.90 -45.89 -15.89
C ASN A 292 -5.40 -46.03 -16.21
N GLY A 293 -4.56 -45.68 -15.24
CA GLY A 293 -3.10 -45.66 -15.37
C GLY A 293 -2.41 -46.97 -15.02
N ILE A 294 -3.12 -48.08 -14.80
CA ILE A 294 -2.55 -49.36 -14.34
C ILE A 294 -1.39 -49.89 -15.21
N CYS A 295 -1.39 -49.58 -16.51
CA CYS A 295 -0.32 -49.96 -17.45
C CYS A 295 0.82 -48.93 -17.55
N SER A 296 0.65 -47.75 -16.98
CA SER A 296 1.52 -46.58 -17.18
C SER A 296 2.35 -46.30 -15.93
N PHE A 297 3.08 -47.32 -15.45
CA PHE A 297 3.88 -47.19 -14.24
C PHE A 297 5.01 -46.16 -14.41
N SER A 298 5.07 -45.23 -13.48
CA SER A 298 6.23 -44.37 -13.25
C SER A 298 6.33 -44.10 -11.76
N GLU A 299 7.45 -44.46 -11.13
CA GLU A 299 7.62 -44.28 -9.68
C GLU A 299 7.41 -42.81 -9.27
N GLY A 300 6.63 -42.59 -8.21
CA GLY A 300 6.28 -41.26 -7.70
C GLY A 300 5.15 -40.54 -8.46
N MET A 301 4.67 -41.08 -9.58
CA MET A 301 3.56 -40.51 -10.34
C MET A 301 2.22 -40.80 -9.66
N PHE A 302 1.37 -39.78 -9.57
CA PHE A 302 -0.03 -39.97 -9.17
C PHE A 302 -0.84 -40.56 -10.33
N ALA A 303 -1.71 -41.53 -10.05
CA ALA A 303 -2.62 -42.08 -11.04
C ALA A 303 -3.96 -42.48 -10.42
N ARG A 304 -4.95 -42.71 -11.29
CA ARG A 304 -6.12 -43.52 -10.99
C ARG A 304 -5.86 -44.92 -11.54
N ILE A 305 -6.01 -45.95 -10.73
CA ILE A 305 -6.03 -47.35 -11.20
C ILE A 305 -7.43 -47.91 -11.03
N SER A 306 -7.88 -48.71 -11.98
CA SER A 306 -9.15 -49.42 -11.92
C SER A 306 -8.99 -50.82 -12.47
N GLY A 307 -9.54 -51.83 -11.80
CA GLY A 307 -9.40 -53.23 -12.20
C GLY A 307 -10.04 -54.20 -11.22
N ASN A 308 -9.81 -55.49 -11.45
CA ASN A 308 -10.33 -56.55 -10.60
C ASN A 308 -9.26 -57.08 -9.65
N VAL A 309 -9.66 -57.43 -8.43
CA VAL A 309 -8.78 -58.04 -7.44
C VAL A 309 -8.57 -59.52 -7.78
N SER A 310 -7.34 -59.91 -8.16
CA SER A 310 -7.03 -61.31 -8.47
C SER A 310 -6.72 -62.15 -7.23
N TRP A 311 -6.09 -61.54 -6.21
CA TRP A 311 -5.78 -62.16 -4.93
C TRP A 311 -5.53 -61.10 -3.87
N VAL A 312 -5.80 -61.43 -2.61
CA VAL A 312 -5.53 -60.57 -1.45
C VAL A 312 -4.74 -61.34 -0.40
N LYS A 313 -3.69 -60.72 0.15
CA LYS A 313 -2.89 -61.26 1.24
C LYS A 313 -2.79 -60.26 2.36
N VAL A 314 -3.35 -60.59 3.53
CA VAL A 314 -3.24 -59.78 4.75
C VAL A 314 -2.29 -60.47 5.74
N TYR A 315 -1.30 -59.72 6.21
CA TYR A 315 -0.31 -60.18 7.19
C TYR A 315 -0.80 -59.97 8.62
N ARG A 316 -0.20 -60.68 9.59
CA ARG A 316 -0.59 -60.63 11.02
C ARG A 316 -0.54 -59.22 11.64
N ASN A 317 0.29 -58.32 11.10
CA ASN A 317 0.39 -56.93 11.54
C ASN A 317 -0.73 -56.02 10.97
N GLY A 318 -1.62 -56.57 10.15
CA GLY A 318 -2.72 -55.85 9.50
C GLY A 318 -2.32 -55.09 8.23
N PHE A 319 -1.06 -55.17 7.78
CA PHE A 319 -0.69 -54.75 6.44
C PHE A 319 -1.20 -55.79 5.43
N GLY A 320 -1.76 -55.35 4.32
CA GLY A 320 -2.22 -56.20 3.24
C GLY A 320 -1.64 -55.79 1.89
N LEU A 321 -1.72 -56.72 0.95
CA LEU A 321 -1.43 -56.51 -0.46
C LEU A 321 -2.58 -57.11 -1.26
N ALA A 322 -3.11 -56.36 -2.22
CA ALA A 322 -4.05 -56.87 -3.20
C ALA A 322 -3.42 -56.72 -4.59
N ASN A 323 -3.52 -57.77 -5.42
CA ASN A 323 -3.12 -57.65 -6.81
C ASN A 323 -4.32 -57.23 -7.64
N ILE A 324 -4.22 -56.06 -8.25
CA ILE A 324 -5.26 -55.47 -9.11
C ILE A 324 -4.85 -55.72 -10.55
N THR A 325 -5.75 -56.26 -11.37
CA THR A 325 -5.51 -56.56 -12.79
C THR A 325 -6.52 -55.86 -13.69
N ALA A 326 -6.07 -55.40 -14.85
CA ALA A 326 -6.95 -54.93 -15.92
C ALA A 326 -6.30 -55.21 -17.28
N GLY A 327 -6.94 -56.06 -18.10
CA GLY A 327 -6.30 -56.61 -19.30
C GLY A 327 -5.03 -57.37 -18.93
N ASP A 328 -3.93 -57.07 -19.62
CA ASP A 328 -2.62 -57.70 -19.41
C ASP A 328 -1.75 -57.01 -18.33
N CYS A 329 -2.26 -55.95 -17.71
CA CYS A 329 -1.53 -55.15 -16.72
C CYS A 329 -1.96 -55.49 -15.29
N TRP A 330 -1.01 -55.38 -14.35
CA TRP A 330 -1.25 -55.61 -12.93
C TRP A 330 -0.42 -54.70 -12.03
N VAL A 331 -0.91 -54.44 -10.81
CA VAL A 331 -0.18 -53.69 -9.78
C VAL A 331 -0.55 -54.16 -8.38
N LEU A 332 0.41 -54.13 -7.45
CA LEU A 332 0.18 -54.45 -6.04
C LEU A 332 -0.32 -53.23 -5.27
N LEU A 333 -1.61 -53.20 -4.93
CA LEU A 333 -2.18 -52.20 -4.04
C LEU A 333 -1.75 -52.46 -2.59
N LYS A 334 -1.05 -51.50 -1.98
CA LYS A 334 -0.63 -51.54 -0.57
C LYS A 334 -1.81 -51.20 0.34
N LEU A 335 -2.32 -52.17 1.09
CA LEU A 335 -3.42 -52.01 2.04
C LEU A 335 -2.87 -51.82 3.46
N ARG A 336 -2.53 -50.58 3.84
CA ARG A 336 -2.12 -50.29 5.23
C ARG A 336 -3.31 -50.48 6.18
N LYS A 337 -3.07 -51.00 7.38
CA LYS A 337 -4.08 -51.17 8.44
C LYS A 337 -4.87 -49.87 8.71
N SER A 338 -4.21 -48.71 8.61
CA SER A 338 -4.79 -47.39 8.82
C SER A 338 -5.85 -46.99 7.80
N LEU A 339 -5.88 -47.62 6.62
CA LEU A 339 -6.86 -47.30 5.59
C LEU A 339 -8.25 -47.85 5.92
N GLY A 340 -8.35 -48.88 6.76
CA GLY A 340 -9.63 -49.47 7.17
C GLY A 340 -10.37 -50.23 6.06
N ILE A 341 -9.77 -50.43 4.89
CA ILE A 341 -10.38 -51.11 3.73
C ILE A 341 -10.19 -52.63 3.83
N ARG A 342 -11.20 -53.38 3.41
CA ARG A 342 -11.12 -54.81 3.11
C ARG A 342 -11.53 -55.03 1.67
N LEU A 343 -10.77 -55.87 0.97
CA LEU A 343 -11.02 -56.26 -0.42
C LEU A 343 -11.10 -57.78 -0.46
N ASP A 344 -12.02 -58.29 -1.27
CA ASP A 344 -12.18 -59.70 -1.55
C ASP A 344 -11.77 -60.02 -3.02
N GLU A 345 -11.50 -61.29 -3.30
CA GLU A 345 -11.20 -61.72 -4.67
C GLU A 345 -12.41 -61.48 -5.59
N ASN A 346 -12.13 -61.02 -6.81
CA ASN A 346 -13.09 -60.59 -7.83
C ASN A 346 -13.81 -59.26 -7.56
N ASP A 347 -13.47 -58.52 -6.51
CA ASP A 347 -13.94 -57.15 -6.36
C ASP A 347 -13.41 -56.26 -7.48
N THR A 348 -14.27 -55.40 -8.03
CA THR A 348 -13.85 -54.28 -8.86
C THR A 348 -13.43 -53.13 -7.95
N VAL A 349 -12.21 -52.63 -8.15
CA VAL A 349 -11.60 -51.60 -7.31
C VAL A 349 -11.14 -50.45 -8.17
N THR A 350 -11.45 -49.23 -7.74
CA THR A 350 -10.82 -48.01 -8.22
C THR A 350 -10.02 -47.38 -7.08
N ALA A 351 -8.76 -47.06 -7.32
CA ALA A 351 -7.88 -46.47 -6.33
C ALA A 351 -7.13 -45.25 -6.89
N TYR A 352 -6.92 -44.25 -6.02
CA TYR A 352 -6.27 -42.98 -6.33
C TYR A 352 -5.02 -42.84 -5.46
N GLY A 353 -3.85 -42.69 -6.07
CA GLY A 353 -2.62 -42.76 -5.31
C GLY A 353 -1.37 -42.70 -6.17
N PHE A 354 -0.26 -43.12 -5.60
CA PHE A 354 1.07 -43.00 -6.19
C PHE A 354 1.66 -44.35 -6.53
N PHE A 355 2.25 -44.44 -7.72
CA PHE A 355 3.09 -45.56 -8.08
C PHE A 355 4.36 -45.57 -7.23
N THR A 356 4.74 -46.76 -6.78
CA THR A 356 5.88 -47.02 -5.92
C THR A 356 6.38 -48.44 -6.17
N THR A 357 7.43 -48.84 -5.47
CA THR A 357 7.89 -50.23 -5.48
C THR A 357 7.62 -50.90 -4.14
N TYR A 358 7.45 -52.22 -4.17
CA TYR A 358 7.45 -53.08 -3.00
C TYR A 358 8.31 -54.30 -3.28
N ARG A 359 9.47 -54.39 -2.63
CA ARG A 359 10.45 -55.47 -2.86
C ARG A 359 10.83 -55.64 -4.34
N GLY A 360 11.02 -54.53 -5.05
CA GLY A 360 11.36 -54.53 -6.47
C GLY A 360 10.19 -54.79 -7.43
N MET A 361 8.97 -55.02 -6.92
CA MET A 361 7.76 -55.17 -7.75
C MET A 361 6.96 -53.87 -7.81
N LEU A 362 6.20 -53.69 -8.89
CA LEU A 362 5.30 -52.55 -9.08
C LEU A 362 4.22 -52.56 -8.00
N ALA A 363 4.09 -51.43 -7.31
CA ALA A 363 3.12 -51.27 -6.25
C ALA A 363 2.44 -49.90 -6.34
N PHE A 364 1.31 -49.81 -5.66
CA PHE A 364 0.47 -48.63 -5.62
C PHE A 364 0.18 -48.28 -4.17
N GLU A 365 0.40 -47.01 -3.81
CA GLU A 365 0.22 -46.50 -2.46
C GLU A 365 -0.87 -45.44 -2.43
N VAL A 366 -1.83 -45.64 -1.53
CA VAL A 366 -2.94 -44.72 -1.29
C VAL A 366 -2.79 -44.06 0.08
N ALA A 367 -3.25 -42.81 0.19
CA ALA A 367 -3.09 -42.01 1.40
C ALA A 367 -4.22 -42.26 2.40
N SER A 368 -5.47 -42.26 1.94
CA SER A 368 -6.68 -42.46 2.75
C SER A 368 -7.47 -43.69 2.33
N GLY A 369 -8.33 -44.17 3.23
CA GLY A 369 -9.36 -45.15 2.92
C GLY A 369 -10.31 -44.66 1.83
N ASP A 370 -10.65 -43.37 1.85
CA ASP A 370 -11.54 -42.71 0.88
C ASP A 370 -10.95 -42.62 -0.53
N ASP A 371 -9.66 -42.92 -0.68
CA ASP A 371 -8.97 -42.95 -1.98
C ASP A 371 -9.07 -44.33 -2.65
N VAL A 372 -9.77 -45.29 -2.04
CA VAL A 372 -10.05 -46.60 -2.62
C VAL A 372 -11.55 -46.84 -2.54
N CYS A 373 -12.11 -47.27 -3.66
CA CYS A 373 -13.51 -47.62 -3.75
C CYS A 373 -13.65 -49.04 -4.30
N SER A 374 -14.44 -49.88 -3.63
CA SER A 374 -14.77 -51.23 -4.06
C SER A 374 -16.26 -51.33 -4.42
N GLY A 375 -16.55 -51.97 -5.56
CA GLY A 375 -17.91 -52.09 -6.10
C GLY A 375 -18.32 -50.94 -7.03
N ASN A 376 -19.57 -50.46 -6.93
CA ASN A 376 -20.07 -49.37 -7.76
C ASN A 376 -19.76 -48.01 -7.12
N CYS A 377 -18.72 -47.40 -7.67
CA CYS A 377 -18.27 -46.03 -7.47
C CYS A 377 -17.97 -45.46 -8.87
#